data_AF-A0A8J6UW76-F1
#
_entry.id   AF-A0A8J6UW76-F1
#
_cell.length_a   1.000
_cell.length_b   1.000
_cell.length_c   1.000
_cell.angle_alpha   90.00
_cell.angle_beta   90.00
_cell.angle_gamma   90.00
#
_symmetry.space_group_name_H-M   'P 1'
#
loop_
_entity.id
_entity.type
_entity.pdbx_description
1 polymer ?
#
loop_
_entity_poly.entity_id
_entity_poly.type
_entity_poly.pdbx_seq_one_letter_code
_entity_poly.pdbx_strand_id
1 'polypeptide(L)'
;MPETLGTLVRQLREIPGDPNEPEPLLHFVSLLIQEPSLENEQREPLESWAKTQGLSVQEQIAEQIETAEICLMVKVKPRALNDPFLGYLVSAALVADSSPFRPELELVSKPIPISVPPDPKYAPGYSQDDLPHILNELITTCGNEHGVPLTELIIQCFLPIELMSLPVEHWQFQIGRKQQEYSGRRCKAVIVRSSDRHFSSDYQLASGDWKKYWNRLLTIQQSQCSKALVHIDPIIGKTRINWKSSKVVGCRFVEHDNPQQRENLWDELLSQGTPIAMWIRQPTTKKKMQSLSTCTIAELSTSLAEHRQRALSHDCEVARLEAACLCLLFDNPYRPFPTIDYQSA
;
A
#
# COMPACT_ATOMS: atom_id res chain seq x y z
N MET A 1 23.49 31.16 -19.09
CA MET A 1 22.16 31.38 -18.49
C MET A 1 21.45 32.43 -19.34
N PRO A 2 20.26 32.19 -19.87
CA PRO A 2 19.54 33.18 -20.66
C PRO A 2 19.25 34.42 -19.81
N GLU A 3 19.56 35.60 -20.35
CA GLU A 3 19.51 36.88 -19.62
C GLU A 3 18.09 37.45 -19.54
N THR A 4 17.17 36.99 -20.39
CA THR A 4 15.76 37.40 -20.42
C THR A 4 14.84 36.24 -20.79
N LEU A 5 13.57 36.32 -20.36
CA LEU A 5 12.54 35.34 -20.72
C LEU A 5 12.38 35.20 -22.24
N GLY A 6 12.46 36.30 -22.99
CA GLY A 6 12.40 36.27 -24.45
C GLY A 6 13.57 35.51 -25.09
N THR A 7 14.75 35.54 -24.45
CA THR A 7 15.92 34.78 -24.90
C THR A 7 15.76 33.29 -24.60
N LEU A 8 15.21 32.94 -23.43
CA LEU A 8 14.88 31.57 -23.06
C LEU A 8 13.86 30.94 -24.03
N VAL A 9 12.77 31.64 -24.33
CA VAL A 9 11.73 31.14 -25.25
C VAL A 9 12.29 30.93 -26.65
N ARG A 10 13.17 31.81 -27.13
CA ARG A 10 13.83 31.67 -28.43
C ARG A 10 14.74 30.45 -28.45
N GLN A 11 15.57 30.27 -27.42
CA GLN A 11 16.43 29.11 -27.28
C GLN A 11 15.64 27.80 -27.28
N LEU A 12 14.51 27.75 -26.55
CA LEU A 12 13.66 26.55 -26.50
C LEU A 12 13.00 26.21 -27.84
N ARG A 13 12.73 27.19 -28.72
CA ARG A 13 12.22 26.94 -30.08
C ARG A 13 13.27 26.43 -31.05
N GLU A 14 14.54 26.74 -30.79
CA GLU A 14 15.66 26.35 -31.66
C GLU A 14 16.18 24.95 -31.34
N ILE A 15 15.75 24.34 -30.22
CA ILE A 15 16.08 22.96 -29.88
C ILE A 15 15.28 22.03 -30.80
N PRO A 16 15.95 21.14 -31.58
CA PRO A 16 15.25 20.16 -32.39
C PRO A 16 14.51 19.17 -31.49
N GLY A 17 13.20 18.99 -31.75
CA GLY A 17 12.38 18.00 -31.05
C GLY A 17 12.61 16.58 -31.56
N ASP A 18 12.35 15.59 -30.72
CA ASP A 18 12.18 14.20 -31.16
C ASP A 18 10.81 14.05 -31.83
N PRO A 19 10.68 13.35 -32.96
CA PRO A 19 9.38 13.09 -33.60
C PRO A 19 8.35 12.37 -32.71
N ASN A 20 8.76 11.76 -31.60
CA ASN A 20 7.88 11.08 -30.65
C ASN A 20 7.62 11.87 -29.36
N GLU A 21 8.19 13.07 -29.21
CA GLU A 21 8.02 13.90 -28.02
C GLU A 21 7.38 15.26 -28.37
N PRO A 22 6.66 15.90 -27.43
CA PRO A 22 6.19 17.26 -27.62
C PRO A 22 7.36 18.21 -27.84
N GLU A 23 7.18 19.25 -28.67
CA GLU A 23 8.23 20.23 -28.94
C GLU A 23 8.79 20.81 -27.62
N PRO A 24 10.10 21.08 -27.51
CA PRO A 24 10.72 21.50 -26.24
C PRO A 24 10.08 22.74 -25.60
N LEU A 25 9.60 23.69 -26.40
CA LEU A 25 8.83 24.84 -25.89
C LEU A 25 7.48 24.42 -25.31
N LEU A 26 6.79 23.48 -25.96
CA LEU A 26 5.50 22.94 -25.50
C LEU A 26 5.68 22.16 -24.19
N HIS A 27 6.74 21.36 -24.09
CA HIS A 27 7.11 20.65 -22.87
C HIS A 27 7.47 21.61 -21.72
N PHE A 28 8.24 22.67 -22.00
CA PHE A 28 8.54 23.69 -20.99
C PHE A 28 7.28 24.39 -20.46
N VAL A 29 6.35 24.76 -21.35
CA VAL A 29 5.10 25.42 -20.95
C VAL A 29 4.20 24.46 -20.16
N SER A 30 4.15 23.16 -20.51
CA SER A 30 3.36 22.19 -19.76
C SER A 30 3.89 22.00 -18.34
N LEU A 31 5.21 21.93 -18.15
CA LEU A 31 5.83 21.91 -16.82
C LEU A 31 5.55 23.19 -16.03
N LEU A 32 5.65 24.36 -16.68
CA LEU A 32 5.42 25.65 -16.04
C LEU A 32 3.99 25.79 -15.50
N ILE A 33 2.98 25.29 -16.23
CA ILE A 33 1.57 25.28 -15.80
C ILE A 33 1.38 24.47 -14.51
N GLN A 34 2.16 23.40 -14.34
CA GLN A 34 2.11 22.48 -13.20
C GLN A 34 2.84 23.01 -11.95
N GLU A 35 3.60 24.10 -12.06
CA GLU A 35 4.33 24.67 -10.94
C GLU A 35 3.36 25.19 -9.85
N PRO A 36 3.48 24.73 -8.59
CA PRO A 36 2.61 25.17 -7.49
C PRO A 36 2.74 26.66 -7.17
N SER A 37 3.89 27.25 -7.52
CA SER A 37 4.19 28.67 -7.33
C SER A 37 3.49 29.58 -8.33
N LEU A 38 2.92 29.03 -9.40
CA LEU A 38 2.23 29.79 -10.44
C LEU A 38 0.81 30.16 -9.98
N GLU A 39 0.48 31.45 -10.02
CA GLU A 39 -0.85 31.94 -9.66
C GLU A 39 -1.87 31.69 -10.78
N ASN A 40 -3.16 31.60 -10.44
CA ASN A 40 -4.22 31.29 -11.43
C ASN A 40 -4.29 32.31 -12.57
N GLU A 41 -4.02 33.59 -12.29
CA GLU A 41 -3.99 34.67 -13.29
C GLU A 41 -2.91 34.47 -14.36
N GLN A 42 -1.85 33.72 -14.03
CA GLN A 42 -0.77 33.37 -14.94
C GLN A 42 -0.99 31.99 -15.58
N ARG A 43 -1.62 31.07 -14.83
CA ARG A 43 -1.91 29.71 -15.27
C ARG A 43 -2.95 29.67 -16.38
N GLU A 44 -4.07 30.39 -16.25
CA GLU A 44 -5.17 30.35 -17.25
C GLU A 44 -4.73 30.79 -18.67
N PRO A 45 -3.96 31.87 -18.86
CA PRO A 45 -3.45 32.24 -20.18
C PRO A 45 -2.52 31.19 -20.78
N LEU A 46 -1.66 30.56 -19.96
CA LEU A 46 -0.74 29.52 -20.40
C LEU A 46 -1.49 28.25 -20.79
N GLU A 47 -2.49 27.85 -20.02
CA GLU A 47 -3.38 26.72 -20.36
C GLU A 47 -4.17 26.97 -21.64
N SER A 48 -4.69 28.19 -21.81
CA SER A 48 -5.39 28.60 -23.03
C SER A 48 -4.46 28.53 -24.25
N TRP A 49 -3.26 29.09 -24.13
CA TRP A 49 -2.25 29.03 -25.18
C TRP A 49 -1.86 27.58 -25.50
N ALA A 50 -1.56 26.76 -24.50
CA ALA A 50 -1.20 25.35 -24.69
C ALA A 50 -2.28 24.58 -25.47
N LYS A 51 -3.57 24.79 -25.14
CA LYS A 51 -4.70 24.21 -25.87
C LYS A 51 -4.74 24.62 -27.35
N THR A 52 -4.40 25.88 -27.68
CA THR A 52 -4.33 26.32 -29.09
C THR A 52 -3.20 25.66 -29.87
N GLN A 53 -2.17 25.15 -29.18
CA GLN A 53 -1.06 24.41 -29.78
C GLN A 53 -1.31 22.90 -29.86
N GLY A 54 -2.52 22.44 -29.51
CA GLY A 54 -2.90 21.02 -29.56
C GLY A 54 -2.56 20.22 -28.30
N LEU A 55 -2.09 20.86 -27.21
CA LEU A 55 -1.90 20.19 -25.93
C LEU A 55 -3.24 20.06 -25.19
N SER A 56 -3.68 18.81 -24.98
CA SER A 56 -4.69 18.51 -23.97
C SER A 56 -4.02 18.59 -22.59
N VAL A 57 -4.12 19.75 -21.93
CA VAL A 57 -3.57 19.96 -20.56
C VAL A 57 -4.15 18.95 -19.55
N GLN A 58 -5.29 18.33 -19.85
CA GLN A 58 -5.89 17.27 -19.02
C GLN A 58 -5.18 15.92 -19.15
N GLU A 59 -4.46 15.65 -20.23
CA GLU A 59 -3.79 14.36 -20.47
C GLU A 59 -2.35 14.33 -19.94
N GLN A 60 -1.69 15.48 -19.77
CA GLN A 60 -0.31 15.55 -19.24
C GLN A 60 -0.20 15.70 -17.72
N ILE A 61 -1.32 15.81 -16.98
CA ILE A 61 -1.32 15.65 -15.51
C ILE A 61 -0.88 14.23 -15.11
N ALA A 62 -0.89 13.28 -16.05
CA ALA A 62 -0.59 11.86 -15.82
C ALA A 62 0.84 11.41 -16.19
N GLU A 63 1.73 12.31 -16.61
CA GLU A 63 3.15 11.97 -16.86
C GLU A 63 4.08 12.71 -15.89
N GLN A 64 3.75 12.67 -14.59
CA GLN A 64 4.83 12.65 -13.61
C GLN A 64 5.65 11.39 -13.89
N ILE A 65 6.97 11.50 -13.99
CA ILE A 65 7.89 10.37 -14.11
C ILE A 65 7.52 9.36 -13.01
N GLU A 66 6.79 8.32 -13.41
CA GLU A 66 6.26 7.30 -12.52
C GLU A 66 7.44 6.42 -12.10
N THR A 67 8.08 6.76 -10.99
CA THR A 67 9.00 5.79 -10.39
C THR A 67 8.14 4.67 -9.82
N ALA A 68 8.01 3.57 -10.57
CA ALA A 68 7.38 2.35 -10.10
C ALA A 68 8.02 1.95 -8.76
N GLU A 69 7.19 1.76 -7.74
CA GLU A 69 7.65 1.34 -6.43
C GLU A 69 7.96 -0.16 -6.45
N ILE A 70 9.13 -0.54 -5.93
CA ILE A 70 9.49 -1.95 -5.85
C ILE A 70 8.77 -2.58 -4.66
N CYS A 71 7.92 -3.56 -4.94
CA CYS A 71 7.09 -4.24 -3.96
C CYS A 71 7.44 -5.72 -3.86
N LEU A 72 7.73 -6.19 -2.65
CA LEU A 72 7.68 -7.60 -2.30
C LEU A 72 6.23 -7.94 -1.93
N MET A 73 5.52 -8.61 -2.82
CA MET A 73 4.20 -9.15 -2.54
C MET A 73 4.33 -10.55 -1.97
N VAL A 74 3.78 -10.76 -0.77
CA VAL A 74 3.72 -12.06 -0.09
C VAL A 74 2.27 -12.44 0.09
N LYS A 75 1.90 -13.60 -0.43
CA LYS A 75 0.55 -14.15 -0.35
C LYS A 75 0.55 -15.37 0.55
N VAL A 76 -0.24 -15.30 1.60
CA VAL A 76 -0.49 -16.40 2.52
C VAL A 76 -1.94 -16.84 2.33
N LYS A 77 -2.16 -18.15 2.28
CA LYS A 77 -3.50 -18.73 2.19
C LYS A 77 -3.61 -19.96 3.08
N PRO A 78 -4.77 -20.21 3.70
CA PRO A 78 -5.02 -21.50 4.34
C PRO A 78 -4.91 -22.60 3.30
N ARG A 79 -4.25 -23.71 3.66
CA ARG A 79 -4.17 -24.89 2.78
C ARG A 79 -5.55 -25.50 2.54
N ALA A 80 -6.40 -25.48 3.55
CA ALA A 80 -7.81 -25.78 3.44
C ALA A 80 -8.61 -24.60 4.00
N LEU A 81 -9.60 -24.14 3.23
CA LEU A 81 -10.43 -22.97 3.57
C LEU A 81 -11.05 -23.05 4.98
N ASN A 82 -11.31 -24.27 5.47
CA ASN A 82 -11.99 -24.48 6.75
C ASN A 82 -11.08 -25.08 7.83
N ASP A 83 -9.77 -25.21 7.59
CA ASP A 83 -8.86 -25.82 8.56
C ASP A 83 -7.46 -25.18 8.54
N PRO A 84 -7.25 -24.11 9.34
CA PRO A 84 -5.94 -23.48 9.50
C PRO A 84 -4.93 -24.38 10.22
N PHE A 85 -5.36 -25.47 10.88
CA PHE A 85 -4.43 -26.41 11.51
C PHE A 85 -3.65 -27.25 10.48
N LEU A 86 -4.10 -27.30 9.23
CA LEU A 86 -3.36 -27.91 8.12
C LEU A 86 -2.23 -27.02 7.58
N GLY A 87 -2.07 -25.82 8.14
CA GLY A 87 -1.05 -24.85 7.76
C GLY A 87 -1.42 -23.99 6.56
N TYR A 88 -0.43 -23.25 6.08
CA TYR A 88 -0.55 -22.19 5.10
C TYR A 88 0.28 -22.48 3.85
N LEU A 89 -0.24 -22.09 2.70
CA LEU A 89 0.52 -22.00 1.46
C LEU A 89 1.03 -20.57 1.31
N VAL A 90 2.32 -20.43 0.98
CA VAL A 90 2.97 -19.13 0.80
C VAL A 90 3.48 -19.01 -0.62
N SER A 91 3.23 -17.87 -1.26
CA SER A 91 3.79 -17.50 -2.56
C SER A 91 4.30 -16.06 -2.50
N ALA A 92 5.37 -15.77 -3.22
CA ALA A 92 5.97 -14.44 -3.22
C ALA A 92 6.41 -14.01 -4.61
N ALA A 93 6.32 -12.72 -4.88
CA ALA A 93 6.84 -12.11 -6.10
C ALA A 93 7.39 -10.71 -5.82
N LEU A 94 8.44 -10.35 -6.54
CA LEU A 94 8.90 -8.97 -6.67
C LEU A 94 8.16 -8.31 -7.82
N VAL A 95 7.61 -7.12 -7.58
CA VAL A 95 6.77 -6.40 -8.53
C VAL A 95 7.23 -4.95 -8.62
N ALA A 96 7.31 -4.41 -9.84
CA ALA A 96 7.39 -2.97 -10.07
C ALA A 96 5.95 -2.42 -10.13
N ASP A 97 5.52 -1.75 -9.07
CA ASP A 97 4.14 -1.31 -8.86
C ASP A 97 4.02 0.18 -9.18
N SER A 98 3.22 0.55 -10.18
CA SER A 98 3.01 1.95 -10.53
C SER A 98 2.24 2.68 -9.41
N SER A 99 2.61 3.94 -9.18
CA SER A 99 1.87 4.85 -8.30
C SER A 99 1.52 6.12 -9.10
N PRO A 100 0.22 6.37 -9.38
CA PRO A 100 -0.94 5.56 -9.00
C PRO A 100 -0.99 4.21 -9.72
N PHE A 101 -1.71 3.25 -9.14
CA PHE A 101 -1.91 1.94 -9.77
C PHE A 101 -2.67 2.09 -11.10
N ARG A 102 -2.09 1.56 -12.18
CA ARG A 102 -2.71 1.52 -13.51
C ARG A 102 -3.16 0.09 -13.86
N PRO A 103 -4.46 -0.24 -13.77
CA PRO A 103 -4.95 -1.59 -14.09
C PRO A 103 -4.69 -2.01 -15.54
N GLU A 104 -4.45 -1.05 -16.44
CA GLU A 104 -4.18 -1.29 -17.85
C GLU A 104 -2.76 -1.79 -18.12
N LEU A 105 -1.83 -1.57 -17.19
CA LEU A 105 -0.45 -2.05 -17.31
C LEU A 105 -0.34 -3.45 -16.73
N GLU A 106 0.19 -4.38 -17.52
CA GLU A 106 0.53 -5.70 -17.00
C GLU A 106 1.56 -5.58 -15.88
N LEU A 107 1.26 -6.22 -14.75
CA LEU A 107 2.16 -6.26 -13.60
C LEU A 107 3.37 -7.11 -13.96
N VAL A 108 4.50 -6.47 -14.28
CA VAL A 108 5.76 -7.20 -14.45
C VAL A 108 6.15 -7.74 -13.07
N SER A 109 6.06 -9.05 -12.92
CA SER A 109 6.33 -9.75 -11.67
C SER A 109 7.41 -10.81 -11.85
N LYS A 110 8.30 -10.90 -10.88
CA LYS A 110 9.32 -11.95 -10.79
C LYS A 110 9.01 -12.82 -9.57
N PRO A 111 8.54 -14.06 -9.75
CA PRO A 111 8.33 -14.99 -8.64
C PRO A 111 9.61 -15.18 -7.83
N ILE A 112 9.47 -15.26 -6.51
CA ILE A 112 10.57 -15.57 -5.59
C ILE A 112 10.30 -16.95 -4.98
N PRO A 113 11.20 -17.94 -5.17
CA PRO A 113 11.03 -19.25 -4.57
C PRO A 113 11.14 -19.17 -3.03
N ILE A 114 10.36 -19.99 -2.33
CA ILE A 114 10.47 -20.14 -0.89
C ILE A 114 11.49 -21.25 -0.60
N SER A 115 12.67 -20.86 -0.12
CA SER A 115 13.76 -21.79 0.20
C SER A 115 13.65 -22.42 1.60
N VAL A 116 12.76 -21.88 2.45
CA VAL A 116 12.51 -22.41 3.79
C VAL A 116 11.75 -23.73 3.68
N PRO A 117 12.27 -24.84 4.18
CA PRO A 117 11.52 -26.09 4.21
C PRO A 117 10.39 -25.98 5.26
N PRO A 118 9.18 -26.49 4.98
CA PRO A 118 8.10 -26.53 5.97
C PRO A 118 8.43 -27.50 7.10
N ASP A 119 7.90 -27.23 8.30
CA ASP A 119 7.89 -28.22 9.38
C ASP A 119 7.20 -29.52 8.89
N PRO A 120 7.80 -30.71 9.11
CA PRO A 120 7.24 -31.99 8.69
C PRO A 120 5.77 -32.21 9.09
N LYS A 121 5.33 -31.64 10.22
CA LYS A 121 3.96 -31.72 10.72
C LYS A 121 2.95 -30.99 9.82
N TYR A 122 3.36 -29.90 9.20
CA TYR A 122 2.48 -29.04 8.38
C TYR A 122 2.71 -29.23 6.88
N ALA A 123 3.75 -29.97 6.49
CA ALA A 123 4.09 -30.27 5.10
C ALA A 123 2.88 -30.76 4.28
N PRO A 124 2.71 -30.29 3.02
CA PRO A 124 3.60 -29.37 2.29
C PRO A 124 3.38 -27.88 2.60
N GLY A 125 2.58 -27.52 3.62
CA GLY A 125 2.34 -26.14 4.04
C GLY A 125 3.19 -25.72 5.24
N TYR A 126 3.03 -24.47 5.65
CA TYR A 126 3.78 -23.81 6.73
C TYR A 126 2.88 -23.56 7.93
N SER A 127 3.43 -23.62 9.14
CA SER A 127 2.74 -23.12 10.34
C SER A 127 2.72 -21.59 10.37
N GLN A 128 1.93 -21.00 11.27
CA GLN A 128 1.98 -19.56 11.52
C GLN A 128 3.37 -19.11 12.01
N ASP A 129 4.05 -19.95 12.78
CA ASP A 129 5.36 -19.65 13.38
C ASP A 129 6.50 -19.66 12.36
N ASP A 130 6.30 -20.29 11.20
CA ASP A 130 7.25 -20.29 10.09
C ASP A 130 7.23 -18.96 9.30
N LEU A 131 6.11 -18.22 9.32
CA LEU A 131 5.90 -17.04 8.48
C LEU A 131 6.95 -15.92 8.68
N PRO A 132 7.38 -15.58 9.92
CA PRO A 132 8.45 -14.61 10.13
C PRO A 132 9.77 -15.04 9.49
N HIS A 133 10.10 -16.33 9.56
CA HIS A 133 11.34 -16.86 8.98
C HIS A 133 11.29 -16.84 7.45
N ILE A 134 10.14 -17.18 6.87
CA ILE A 134 9.89 -17.07 5.42
C ILE A 134 10.05 -15.62 4.97
N LEU A 135 9.48 -14.64 5.68
CA LEU A 135 9.64 -13.23 5.32
C LEU A 135 11.11 -12.78 5.41
N ASN A 136 11.84 -13.23 6.42
CA ASN A 136 13.28 -12.96 6.54
C ASN A 136 14.06 -13.45 5.30
N GLU A 137 13.83 -14.68 4.86
CA GLU A 137 14.49 -15.21 3.65
C GLU A 137 14.09 -14.43 2.40
N LEU A 138 12.79 -14.10 2.24
CA LEU A 138 12.32 -13.31 1.10
C LEU A 138 12.95 -11.91 1.04
N ILE A 139 13.04 -11.21 2.17
CA ILE A 139 13.71 -9.90 2.26
C ILE A 139 15.20 -10.04 1.91
N THR A 140 15.84 -11.11 2.40
CA THR A 140 17.25 -11.40 2.13
C THR A 140 17.48 -11.66 0.64
N THR A 141 16.63 -12.44 -0.01
CA THR A 141 16.66 -12.68 -1.47
C THR A 141 16.47 -11.39 -2.24
N CYS A 142 15.51 -10.52 -1.86
CA CYS A 142 15.32 -9.21 -2.48
C CYS A 142 16.59 -8.35 -2.45
N GLY A 143 17.26 -8.29 -1.30
CA GLY A 143 18.50 -7.50 -1.15
C GLY A 143 19.69 -8.11 -1.90
N ASN A 144 19.93 -9.42 -1.72
CA ASN A 144 21.15 -10.07 -2.19
C ASN A 144 21.09 -10.45 -3.67
N GLU A 145 19.97 -11.01 -4.14
CA GLU A 145 19.86 -11.56 -5.49
C GLU A 145 19.25 -10.59 -6.49
N HIS A 146 18.42 -9.66 -6.01
CA HIS A 146 17.74 -8.67 -6.85
C HIS A 146 18.31 -7.25 -6.68
N GLY A 147 19.25 -7.05 -5.75
CA GLY A 147 19.91 -5.75 -5.54
C GLY A 147 18.98 -4.64 -5.06
N VAL A 148 17.82 -4.98 -4.47
CA VAL A 148 16.82 -4.00 -4.07
C VAL A 148 17.23 -3.33 -2.75
N PRO A 149 17.39 -2.00 -2.70
CA PRO A 149 17.63 -1.31 -1.45
C PRO A 149 16.42 -1.46 -0.51
N LEU A 150 16.64 -1.94 0.71
CA LEU A 150 15.53 -2.14 1.65
C LEU A 150 14.77 -0.85 1.96
N THR A 151 15.44 0.31 1.95
CA THR A 151 14.83 1.64 2.14
C THR A 151 13.83 2.02 1.06
N GLU A 152 13.85 1.33 -0.09
CA GLU A 152 12.94 1.54 -1.21
C GLU A 152 11.90 0.40 -1.33
N LEU A 153 12.13 -0.71 -0.64
CA LEU A 153 11.27 -1.89 -0.68
C LEU A 153 9.97 -1.67 0.11
N ILE A 154 8.83 -1.86 -0.56
CA ILE A 154 7.52 -1.97 0.08
C ILE A 154 7.16 -3.45 0.24
N ILE A 155 6.77 -3.85 1.45
CA ILE A 155 6.27 -5.20 1.70
C ILE A 155 4.73 -5.15 1.69
N GLN A 156 4.11 -5.95 0.84
CA GLN A 156 2.65 -6.11 0.79
C GLN A 156 2.28 -7.55 1.17
N CYS A 157 1.72 -7.74 2.35
CA CYS A 157 1.30 -9.05 2.85
C CYS A 157 -0.21 -9.23 2.65
N PHE A 158 -0.57 -10.16 1.77
CA PHE A 158 -1.94 -10.64 1.61
C PHE A 158 -2.15 -11.77 2.60
N LEU A 159 -2.87 -11.49 3.68
CA LEU A 159 -3.08 -12.40 4.81
C LEU A 159 -4.55 -12.84 4.87
N PRO A 160 -4.81 -14.09 5.28
CA PRO A 160 -6.16 -14.52 5.56
C PRO A 160 -6.65 -13.91 6.88
N ILE A 161 -7.97 -13.90 7.06
CA ILE A 161 -8.68 -13.20 8.16
C ILE A 161 -8.10 -13.53 9.53
N GLU A 162 -7.80 -14.79 9.81
CA GLU A 162 -7.24 -15.24 11.08
C GLU A 162 -5.82 -14.70 11.35
N LEU A 163 -5.11 -14.27 10.30
CA LEU A 163 -3.75 -13.72 10.38
C LEU A 163 -3.71 -12.19 10.23
N MET A 164 -4.84 -11.53 9.97
CA MET A 164 -4.90 -10.06 9.77
C MET A 164 -4.35 -9.28 10.97
N SER A 165 -4.48 -9.82 12.18
CA SER A 165 -4.02 -9.19 13.42
C SER A 165 -2.52 -9.41 13.70
N LEU A 166 -1.75 -10.09 12.85
CA LEU A 166 -0.32 -10.31 13.12
C LEU A 166 0.50 -9.01 13.04
N PRO A 167 1.48 -8.78 13.94
CA PRO A 167 2.38 -7.63 13.90
C PRO A 167 3.52 -7.86 12.90
N VAL A 168 3.18 -7.93 11.60
CA VAL A 168 4.14 -8.20 10.51
C VAL A 168 5.30 -7.21 10.51
N GLU A 169 5.05 -5.97 10.90
CA GLU A 169 6.05 -4.92 11.01
C GLU A 169 7.13 -5.17 12.09
N HIS A 170 6.89 -6.13 13.02
CA HIS A 170 7.85 -6.58 14.04
C HIS A 170 8.60 -7.84 13.62
N TRP A 171 8.31 -8.42 12.46
CA TRP A 171 9.08 -9.56 12.01
C TRP A 171 10.50 -9.11 11.71
N GLN A 172 11.44 -9.81 12.34
CA GLN A 172 12.84 -9.47 12.29
C GLN A 172 13.53 -10.26 11.20
N PHE A 173 14.50 -9.62 10.57
CA PHE A 173 15.40 -10.26 9.61
C PHE A 173 16.84 -9.99 10.00
N GLN A 174 17.71 -10.92 9.63
CA GLN A 174 19.10 -10.90 10.03
C GLN A 174 19.90 -9.93 9.14
N ILE A 175 20.61 -8.98 9.77
CA ILE A 175 21.60 -8.14 9.11
C ILE A 175 22.99 -8.48 9.67
N GLY A 176 23.86 -9.01 8.81
CA GLY A 176 25.18 -9.48 9.23
C GLY A 176 25.10 -10.63 10.24
N ARG A 177 26.14 -10.83 11.05
CA ARG A 177 26.27 -12.05 11.88
C ARG A 177 25.47 -12.06 13.19
N LYS A 178 25.10 -10.90 13.72
CA LYS A 178 24.51 -10.78 15.06
C LYS A 178 23.37 -9.75 15.17
N GLN A 179 23.13 -8.96 14.14
CA GLN A 179 22.12 -7.89 14.22
C GLN A 179 20.82 -8.38 13.59
N GLN A 180 19.71 -8.05 14.23
CA GLN A 180 18.38 -8.26 13.71
C GLN A 180 17.70 -6.91 13.60
N GLU A 181 17.01 -6.69 12.49
CA GLU A 181 16.27 -5.46 12.25
C GLU A 181 14.80 -5.78 11.98
N TYR A 182 13.93 -4.88 12.40
CA TYR A 182 12.49 -4.99 12.16
C TYR A 182 12.15 -4.57 10.72
N SER A 183 11.29 -5.33 10.04
CA SER A 183 10.79 -5.00 8.70
C SER A 183 10.18 -3.58 8.65
N GLY A 184 9.34 -3.24 9.64
CA GLY A 184 8.70 -1.92 9.75
C GLY A 184 9.64 -0.75 10.04
N ARG A 185 10.90 -1.03 10.42
CA ARG A 185 11.93 -0.01 10.64
C ARG A 185 12.77 0.22 9.38
N ARG A 186 13.11 -0.85 8.67
CA ARG A 186 14.11 -0.78 7.59
C ARG A 186 13.49 -0.64 6.21
N CYS A 187 12.31 -1.23 6.00
CA CYS A 187 11.60 -1.17 4.72
C CYS A 187 10.88 0.18 4.54
N LYS A 188 10.64 0.57 3.28
CA LYS A 188 9.89 1.78 2.95
C LYS A 188 8.51 1.78 3.59
N ALA A 189 7.80 0.66 3.49
CA ALA A 189 6.51 0.44 4.12
C ALA A 189 6.20 -1.06 4.30
N VAL A 190 5.30 -1.37 5.23
CA VAL A 190 4.69 -2.70 5.42
C VAL A 190 3.17 -2.53 5.37
N ILE A 191 2.54 -3.08 4.34
CA ILE A 191 1.11 -2.93 4.05
C ILE A 191 0.42 -4.29 4.19
N VAL A 192 -0.69 -4.31 4.93
CA VAL A 192 -1.53 -5.50 5.08
C VAL A 192 -2.71 -5.42 4.11
N ARG A 193 -3.00 -6.55 3.46
CA ARG A 193 -4.13 -6.78 2.55
C ARG A 193 -4.83 -8.08 2.92
N SER A 194 -6.09 -8.22 2.55
CA SER A 194 -6.83 -9.46 2.78
C SER A 194 -6.60 -10.45 1.62
N SER A 195 -6.12 -11.65 1.89
CA SER A 195 -6.11 -12.71 0.87
C SER A 195 -7.53 -13.18 0.55
N ASP A 196 -8.43 -13.24 1.53
CA ASP A 196 -9.78 -13.74 1.35
C ASP A 196 -10.59 -12.90 0.37
N ARG A 197 -10.44 -11.57 0.40
CA ARG A 197 -11.10 -10.72 -0.60
C ARG A 197 -10.64 -10.96 -2.02
N HIS A 198 -9.35 -11.23 -2.21
CA HIS A 198 -8.76 -11.40 -3.53
C HIS A 198 -8.99 -12.82 -4.08
N PHE A 199 -9.19 -13.81 -3.21
CA PHE A 199 -9.11 -15.21 -3.62
C PHE A 199 -10.19 -16.15 -3.09
N SER A 200 -11.01 -15.75 -2.11
CA SER A 200 -12.17 -16.53 -1.71
C SER A 200 -13.40 -16.14 -2.54
N SER A 201 -14.21 -17.14 -2.88
CA SER A 201 -15.51 -16.93 -3.51
C SER A 201 -16.50 -16.18 -2.61
N ASP A 202 -16.34 -16.29 -1.29
CA ASP A 202 -17.30 -15.81 -0.30
C ASP A 202 -17.42 -14.28 -0.31
N TYR A 203 -16.36 -13.59 -0.74
CA TYR A 203 -16.28 -12.13 -0.80
C TYR A 203 -16.52 -11.57 -2.20
N GLN A 204 -16.74 -12.42 -3.23
CA GLN A 204 -16.97 -11.94 -4.60
C GLN A 204 -18.24 -11.09 -4.72
N LEU A 205 -19.27 -11.38 -3.92
CA LEU A 205 -20.50 -10.57 -3.89
C LEU A 205 -20.25 -9.12 -3.44
N ALA A 206 -19.26 -8.90 -2.58
CA ALA A 206 -18.88 -7.57 -2.10
C ALA A 206 -17.95 -6.82 -3.06
N SER A 207 -17.48 -7.45 -4.14
CA SER A 207 -16.50 -6.86 -5.07
C SER A 207 -16.99 -5.56 -5.73
N GLY A 208 -18.29 -5.48 -6.05
CA GLY A 208 -18.90 -4.27 -6.61
C GLY A 208 -18.88 -3.09 -5.63
N ASP A 209 -19.27 -3.34 -4.38
CA ASP A 209 -19.23 -2.33 -3.33
C ASP A 209 -17.79 -1.93 -3.00
N TRP A 210 -16.86 -2.89 -2.99
CA TRP A 210 -15.44 -2.63 -2.79
C TRP A 210 -14.85 -1.69 -3.85
N LYS A 211 -15.11 -1.96 -5.14
CA LYS A 211 -14.73 -1.07 -6.26
C LYS A 211 -15.36 0.32 -6.13
N LYS A 212 -16.65 0.39 -5.78
CA LYS A 212 -17.37 1.65 -5.57
C LYS A 212 -16.76 2.49 -4.46
N TYR A 213 -16.44 1.89 -3.30
CA TYR A 213 -15.84 2.63 -2.18
C TYR A 213 -14.37 2.98 -2.43
N TRP A 214 -13.64 2.15 -3.18
CA TRP A 214 -12.30 2.50 -3.65
C TRP A 214 -12.32 3.71 -4.59
N ASN A 215 -13.23 3.74 -5.57
CA ASN A 215 -13.35 4.89 -6.47
C ASN A 215 -13.72 6.17 -5.71
N ARG A 216 -14.53 6.07 -4.64
CA ARG A 216 -14.80 7.18 -3.73
C ARG A 216 -13.54 7.65 -2.99
N LEU A 217 -12.70 6.74 -2.53
CA LEU A 217 -11.40 7.07 -1.91
C LEU A 217 -10.54 7.92 -2.84
N LEU A 218 -10.48 7.59 -4.13
CA LEU A 218 -9.71 8.35 -5.12
C LEU A 218 -10.17 9.82 -5.24
N THR A 219 -11.46 10.11 -5.03
CA THR A 219 -11.99 11.49 -5.12
C THR A 219 -11.80 12.31 -3.84
N ILE A 220 -11.48 11.66 -2.71
CA ILE A 220 -11.33 12.33 -1.42
C ILE A 220 -9.94 12.15 -0.79
N GLN A 221 -8.93 11.85 -1.59
CA GLN A 221 -7.55 11.60 -1.13
C GLN A 221 -6.99 12.71 -0.23
N GLN A 222 -7.34 13.96 -0.50
CA GLN A 222 -6.94 15.14 0.28
C GLN A 222 -7.76 15.35 1.57
N SER A 223 -8.77 14.53 1.82
CA SER A 223 -9.55 14.60 3.05
C SER A 223 -8.76 14.06 4.24
N GLN A 224 -8.92 14.73 5.38
CA GLN A 224 -8.35 14.25 6.64
C GLN A 224 -8.90 12.86 7.01
N CYS A 225 -8.00 11.96 7.41
CA CYS A 225 -8.34 10.60 7.82
C CYS A 225 -9.41 10.57 8.92
N SER A 226 -9.34 11.49 9.88
CA SER A 226 -10.33 11.62 10.98
C SER A 226 -11.76 11.87 10.51
N LYS A 227 -11.95 12.47 9.33
CA LYS A 227 -13.27 12.71 8.72
C LYS A 227 -13.67 11.59 7.77
N ALA A 228 -12.70 10.96 7.11
CA ALA A 228 -12.91 9.96 6.09
C ALA A 228 -13.08 8.52 6.65
N LEU A 229 -12.52 8.26 7.84
CA LEU A 229 -12.59 6.99 8.55
C LEU A 229 -13.53 7.10 9.76
N VAL A 230 -14.68 6.43 9.66
CA VAL A 230 -15.66 6.43 10.74
C VAL A 230 -15.17 5.59 11.92
N HIS A 231 -15.39 6.07 13.14
CA HIS A 231 -15.12 5.25 14.30
C HIS A 231 -16.24 4.20 14.49
N ILE A 232 -15.85 2.92 14.54
CA ILE A 232 -16.72 1.82 14.94
C ILE A 232 -16.21 1.24 16.27
N ASP A 233 -17.11 0.63 17.05
CA ASP A 233 -16.81 0.07 18.36
C ASP A 233 -17.29 -1.39 18.41
N PRO A 234 -16.45 -2.33 17.94
CA PRO A 234 -16.83 -3.73 17.85
C PRO A 234 -17.02 -4.37 19.22
N ILE A 235 -16.39 -3.83 20.28
CA ILE A 235 -16.50 -4.34 21.66
C ILE A 235 -17.94 -4.24 22.16
N ILE A 236 -18.66 -3.17 21.78
CA ILE A 236 -20.08 -2.99 22.09
C ILE A 236 -21.02 -3.42 20.94
N GLY A 237 -20.50 -4.19 19.97
CA GLY A 237 -21.27 -4.72 18.85
C GLY A 237 -21.54 -3.75 17.69
N LYS A 238 -20.89 -2.59 17.64
CA LYS A 238 -21.00 -1.65 16.52
C LYS A 238 -19.94 -1.98 15.46
N THR A 239 -20.31 -2.81 14.50
CA THR A 239 -19.41 -3.29 13.43
C THR A 239 -19.73 -2.73 12.03
N ARG A 240 -20.89 -2.07 11.88
CA ARG A 240 -21.36 -1.56 10.58
C ARG A 240 -20.92 -0.12 10.30
N ILE A 241 -20.52 0.12 9.05
CA ILE A 241 -20.14 1.44 8.56
C ILE A 241 -21.37 2.10 7.92
N ASN A 242 -21.63 3.36 8.29
CA ASN A 242 -22.67 4.16 7.65
C ASN A 242 -22.14 4.80 6.36
N TRP A 243 -22.32 4.09 5.23
CA TRP A 243 -21.84 4.50 3.91
C TRP A 243 -22.61 5.66 3.24
N LYS A 244 -23.65 6.21 3.89
CA LYS A 244 -24.49 7.28 3.33
C LYS A 244 -23.72 8.55 2.99
N SER A 245 -22.67 8.86 3.75
CA SER A 245 -21.82 10.03 3.50
C SER A 245 -20.82 9.73 2.39
N SER A 246 -20.78 10.58 1.36
CA SER A 246 -19.78 10.52 0.28
C SER A 246 -18.34 10.77 0.75
N LYS A 247 -18.18 11.28 1.98
CA LYS A 247 -16.86 11.50 2.60
C LYS A 247 -16.33 10.28 3.34
N VAL A 248 -17.13 9.23 3.53
CA VAL A 248 -16.71 8.01 4.27
C VAL A 248 -16.21 6.96 3.28
N VAL A 249 -15.00 6.46 3.54
CA VAL A 249 -14.30 5.46 2.72
C VAL A 249 -13.74 4.29 3.53
N GLY A 250 -13.97 4.29 4.84
CA GLY A 250 -13.43 3.25 5.70
C GLY A 250 -13.77 3.46 7.15
N CYS A 251 -13.11 2.68 8.01
CA CYS A 251 -13.33 2.73 9.45
C CYS A 251 -12.04 2.78 10.26
N ARG A 252 -12.21 3.12 11.53
CA ARG A 252 -11.18 3.00 12.56
C ARG A 252 -11.73 2.40 13.85
N PHE A 253 -11.00 1.47 14.46
CA PHE A 253 -11.49 0.73 15.64
C PHE A 253 -10.38 0.24 16.57
N VAL A 254 -10.79 -0.25 17.73
CA VAL A 254 -9.96 -1.06 18.61
C VAL A 254 -10.40 -2.50 18.41
N GLU A 255 -9.45 -3.37 18.13
CA GLU A 255 -9.69 -4.79 17.87
C GLU A 255 -10.07 -5.52 19.17
N HIS A 256 -10.79 -6.63 19.04
CA HIS A 256 -11.17 -7.46 20.17
C HIS A 256 -9.99 -8.30 20.65
N ASP A 257 -9.84 -8.51 21.96
CA ASP A 257 -8.82 -9.43 22.49
C ASP A 257 -9.13 -10.92 22.22
N ASN A 258 -10.34 -11.22 21.70
CA ASN A 258 -10.81 -12.59 21.49
C ASN A 258 -10.67 -12.95 20.00
N PRO A 259 -9.92 -14.01 19.65
CA PRO A 259 -9.68 -14.41 18.25
C PRO A 259 -10.94 -14.54 17.40
N GLN A 260 -11.95 -15.26 17.88
CA GLN A 260 -13.19 -15.47 17.12
C GLN A 260 -13.94 -14.16 16.85
N GLN A 261 -13.97 -13.25 17.82
CA GLN A 261 -14.64 -11.96 17.64
C GLN A 261 -13.86 -11.05 16.69
N ARG A 262 -12.53 -11.20 16.59
CA ARG A 262 -11.72 -10.52 15.56
C ARG A 262 -12.05 -11.04 14.16
N GLU A 263 -12.09 -12.36 13.99
CA GLU A 263 -12.43 -12.99 12.71
C GLU A 263 -13.83 -12.57 12.25
N ASN A 264 -14.83 -12.67 13.12
CA ASN A 264 -16.20 -12.24 12.81
C ASN A 264 -16.28 -10.74 12.44
N LEU A 265 -15.46 -9.89 13.07
CA LEU A 265 -15.39 -8.48 12.72
C LEU A 265 -14.79 -8.29 11.32
N TRP A 266 -13.71 -9.00 11.02
CA TRP A 266 -13.10 -8.96 9.69
C TRP A 266 -14.08 -9.45 8.63
N ASP A 267 -14.74 -10.58 8.82
CA ASP A 267 -15.80 -11.09 7.93
C ASP A 267 -16.86 -10.01 7.63
N GLU A 268 -17.38 -9.33 8.66
CA GLU A 268 -18.37 -8.26 8.52
C GLU A 268 -17.77 -7.03 7.79
N LEU A 269 -16.52 -6.67 8.03
CA LEU A 269 -15.87 -5.55 7.33
C LEU A 269 -15.56 -5.87 5.87
N LEU A 270 -15.14 -7.11 5.58
CA LEU A 270 -14.83 -7.57 4.23
C LEU A 270 -16.10 -7.73 3.39
N SER A 271 -17.18 -8.28 3.95
CA SER A 271 -18.49 -8.39 3.27
C SER A 271 -19.15 -7.04 2.98
N GLN A 272 -18.81 -5.98 3.72
CA GLN A 272 -19.23 -4.60 3.43
C GLN A 272 -18.43 -3.93 2.30
N GLY A 273 -17.38 -4.57 1.76
CA GLY A 273 -16.52 -4.00 0.72
C GLY A 273 -15.60 -2.88 1.23
N THR A 274 -15.27 -2.85 2.53
CA THR A 274 -14.51 -1.76 3.18
C THR A 274 -13.08 -1.60 2.63
N PRO A 275 -12.70 -0.58 1.85
CA PRO A 275 -11.36 -0.53 1.24
C PRO A 275 -10.25 -0.13 2.22
N ILE A 276 -10.56 0.68 3.23
CA ILE A 276 -9.62 1.09 4.28
C ILE A 276 -10.16 0.72 5.66
N ALA A 277 -9.31 0.09 6.47
CA ALA A 277 -9.53 -0.03 7.91
C ALA A 277 -8.24 0.26 8.68
N MET A 278 -8.31 1.11 9.70
CA MET A 278 -7.21 1.37 10.62
C MET A 278 -7.58 0.89 12.01
N TRP A 279 -6.77 0.04 12.64
CA TRP A 279 -7.15 -0.52 13.94
C TRP A 279 -5.99 -0.61 14.91
N ILE A 280 -6.37 -0.64 16.19
CA ILE A 280 -5.46 -0.88 17.30
C ILE A 280 -5.62 -2.32 17.78
N ARG A 281 -4.56 -3.13 17.71
CA ARG A 281 -4.51 -4.53 18.19
C ARG A 281 -4.65 -4.68 19.70
N GLN A 282 -4.41 -3.60 20.48
CA GLN A 282 -4.52 -3.59 21.93
C GLN A 282 -5.28 -2.36 22.46
N PRO A 283 -6.14 -2.48 23.49
CA PRO A 283 -6.99 -1.37 23.96
C PRO A 283 -6.28 -0.18 24.61
N THR A 284 -4.96 -0.23 24.83
CA THR A 284 -4.26 0.66 25.77
C THR A 284 -3.89 2.05 25.22
N THR A 285 -4.16 2.40 23.95
CA THR A 285 -3.61 3.63 23.34
C THR A 285 -4.54 4.43 22.39
N LYS A 286 -5.76 4.79 22.83
CA LYS A 286 -6.67 5.68 22.05
C LYS A 286 -6.05 7.02 21.60
N LYS A 287 -5.13 7.59 22.36
CA LYS A 287 -4.45 8.87 22.04
C LYS A 287 -3.57 8.79 20.78
N LYS A 288 -3.04 7.62 20.44
CA LYS A 288 -2.07 7.48 19.34
C LYS A 288 -2.72 7.40 17.97
N MET A 289 -3.88 6.74 17.88
CA MET A 289 -4.69 6.74 16.65
C MET A 289 -5.14 8.16 16.24
N GLN A 290 -5.22 9.10 17.19
CA GLN A 290 -5.50 10.50 16.89
C GLN A 290 -4.38 11.16 16.06
N SER A 291 -3.11 10.89 16.38
CA SER A 291 -1.96 11.48 15.68
C SER A 291 -1.84 11.07 14.21
N LEU A 292 -2.24 9.84 13.86
CA LEU A 292 -2.25 9.39 12.47
C LEU A 292 -3.56 9.74 11.74
N SER A 293 -4.61 10.07 12.49
CA SER A 293 -5.86 10.55 11.89
C SER A 293 -5.84 12.03 11.44
N THR A 294 -4.75 12.76 11.72
CA THR A 294 -4.58 14.16 11.29
C THR A 294 -4.04 14.31 9.87
N CYS A 295 -3.39 13.28 9.31
CA CYS A 295 -2.93 13.28 7.92
C CYS A 295 -4.10 13.14 6.93
N THR A 296 -3.81 13.36 5.65
CA THR A 296 -4.76 13.06 4.56
C THR A 296 -4.81 11.56 4.27
N ILE A 297 -5.85 11.11 3.54
CA ILE A 297 -5.95 9.71 3.11
C ILE A 297 -4.78 9.33 2.19
N ALA A 298 -4.30 10.25 1.34
CA ALA A 298 -3.15 10.03 0.48
C ALA A 298 -1.86 9.73 1.27
N GLU A 299 -1.68 10.40 2.40
CA GLU A 299 -0.46 10.30 3.23
C GLU A 299 -0.52 9.18 4.27
N LEU A 300 -1.64 8.46 4.39
CA LEU A 300 -1.89 7.55 5.50
C LEU A 300 -0.86 6.43 5.60
N SER A 301 -0.52 5.79 4.47
CA SER A 301 0.47 4.70 4.43
C SER A 301 1.87 5.20 4.79
N THR A 302 2.27 6.36 4.25
CA THR A 302 3.57 6.99 4.54
C THR A 302 3.65 7.41 6.01
N SER A 303 2.61 8.04 6.53
CA SER A 303 2.54 8.47 7.94
C SER A 303 2.67 7.27 8.89
N LEU A 304 2.04 6.14 8.57
CA LEU A 304 2.15 4.92 9.34
C LEU A 304 3.58 4.33 9.28
N ALA A 305 4.21 4.35 8.10
CA ALA A 305 5.60 3.91 7.96
C ALA A 305 6.55 4.75 8.82
N GLU A 306 6.45 6.08 8.76
CA GLU A 306 7.26 6.99 9.58
C GLU A 306 7.00 6.81 11.10
N HIS A 307 5.75 6.54 11.48
CA HIS A 307 5.42 6.21 12.87
C HIS A 307 6.16 4.95 13.33
N ARG A 308 6.11 3.88 12.52
CA ARG A 308 6.79 2.61 12.82
C ARG A 308 8.30 2.76 12.84
N GLN A 309 8.89 3.47 11.87
CA GLN A 309 10.32 3.74 11.83
C GLN A 309 10.81 4.46 13.09
N ARG A 310 10.07 5.48 13.56
CA ARG A 310 10.39 6.17 14.81
C ARG A 310 10.26 5.24 16.01
N ALA A 311 9.13 4.56 16.15
CA ALA A 311 8.83 3.70 17.30
C ALA A 311 9.81 2.51 17.42
N LEU A 312 10.14 1.86 16.31
CA LEU A 312 11.04 0.69 16.27
C LEU A 312 12.52 1.06 16.32
N SER A 313 12.89 2.34 16.15
CA SER A 313 14.27 2.80 16.31
C SER A 313 14.70 3.00 17.76
N HIS A 314 13.74 2.98 18.70
CA HIS A 314 14.04 3.09 20.13
C HIS A 314 14.16 1.69 20.75
N ASP A 315 15.14 1.49 21.62
CA ASP A 315 15.28 0.25 22.39
C ASP A 315 14.29 0.10 23.56
N CYS A 316 13.26 0.95 23.59
CA CYS A 316 12.23 0.93 24.62
C CYS A 316 11.11 -0.04 24.23
N GLU A 317 10.78 -0.96 25.14
CA GLU A 317 9.67 -1.91 24.98
C GLU A 317 8.33 -1.21 24.72
N VAL A 318 8.05 -0.11 25.44
CA VAL A 318 6.82 0.68 25.25
C VAL A 318 6.73 1.15 23.80
N ALA A 319 7.80 1.72 23.25
CA ALA A 319 7.87 2.21 21.87
C ALA A 319 7.59 1.08 20.85
N ARG A 320 8.19 -0.10 21.07
CA ARG A 320 7.95 -1.29 20.22
C ARG A 320 6.49 -1.74 20.30
N LEU A 321 5.88 -1.75 21.49
CA LEU A 321 4.46 -2.05 21.65
C LEU A 321 3.58 -1.03 20.90
N GLU A 322 3.94 0.26 20.85
CA GLU A 322 3.17 1.25 20.09
C GLU A 322 3.12 0.92 18.60
N ALA A 323 4.27 0.58 18.01
CA ALA A 323 4.34 0.18 16.61
C ALA A 323 3.44 -1.05 16.35
N ALA A 324 3.47 -2.04 17.26
CA ALA A 324 2.70 -3.28 17.14
C ALA A 324 1.22 -3.07 17.41
N CYS A 325 0.83 -1.95 18.03
CA CYS A 325 -0.57 -1.70 18.29
C CYS A 325 -1.28 -1.26 17.01
N LEU A 326 -0.66 -0.53 16.09
CA LEU A 326 -1.39 0.09 14.99
C LEU A 326 -1.17 -0.60 13.63
N CYS A 327 -2.29 -0.89 12.98
CA CYS A 327 -2.29 -1.51 11.65
C CYS A 327 -3.25 -0.81 10.68
N LEU A 328 -3.01 -1.05 9.40
CA LEU A 328 -3.74 -0.50 8.28
C LEU A 328 -3.99 -1.57 7.23
N LEU A 329 -5.25 -1.73 6.88
CA LEU A 329 -5.74 -2.41 5.70
C LEU A 329 -5.91 -1.33 4.65
N PHE A 330 -5.20 -1.45 3.55
CA PHE A 330 -5.30 -0.54 2.41
C PHE A 330 -5.46 -1.37 1.14
N ASP A 331 -6.70 -1.77 0.86
CA ASP A 331 -6.97 -2.86 -0.07
C ASP A 331 -7.57 -2.35 -1.39
N ASN A 332 -6.74 -2.37 -2.44
CA ASN A 332 -7.11 -1.91 -3.78
C ASN A 332 -7.71 -3.07 -4.59
N PRO A 333 -9.00 -2.99 -5.02
CA PRO A 333 -9.65 -4.05 -5.81
C PRO A 333 -9.06 -4.25 -7.19
N TYR A 334 -8.29 -3.28 -7.67
CA TYR A 334 -7.67 -3.33 -8.99
C TYR A 334 -6.23 -3.83 -8.95
N ARG A 335 -5.60 -3.92 -7.76
CA ARG A 335 -4.22 -4.38 -7.58
C ARG A 335 -4.19 -5.79 -6.97
N PRO A 336 -4.49 -6.84 -7.76
CA PRO A 336 -4.41 -8.22 -7.29
C PRO A 336 -2.96 -8.66 -7.11
N PHE A 337 -2.77 -9.76 -6.39
CA PHE A 337 -1.50 -10.48 -6.44
C PHE A 337 -1.26 -11.01 -7.87
N PRO A 338 -0.04 -10.93 -8.42
CA PRO A 338 0.25 -11.40 -9.76
C PRO A 338 -0.04 -12.90 -9.91
N THR A 339 -0.46 -13.32 -11.10
CA THR A 339 -0.52 -14.75 -11.44
C THR A 339 0.91 -15.27 -11.51
N ILE A 340 1.25 -16.19 -10.60
CA ILE A 340 2.57 -16.85 -10.59
C ILE A 340 2.40 -18.22 -11.23
N ASP A 341 3.00 -18.40 -12.39
CA ASP A 341 3.23 -19.73 -12.95
C ASP A 341 4.49 -20.30 -12.29
N TYR A 342 4.31 -21.15 -11.29
CA TYR A 342 5.41 -22.00 -10.87
C TYR A 342 5.65 -23.01 -11.99
N GLN A 343 6.81 -22.94 -12.65
CA GLN A 343 7.28 -24.07 -13.44
C GLN A 343 7.38 -25.25 -12.46
N SER A 344 6.51 -26.24 -12.63
CA SER A 344 6.50 -27.45 -11.83
C SER A 344 7.91 -28.04 -11.82
N ALA A 345 8.48 -28.22 -10.63
CA ALA A 345 9.71 -29.00 -10.45
C ALA A 345 9.49 -30.47 -10.80
#